data_AF-A0A0N7JA35-F1
#
_entry.id   AF-A0A0N7JA35-F1
#
_cell.length_a   1.000
_cell.length_b   1.000
_cell.length_c   1.000
_cell.angle_alpha   90.00
_cell.angle_beta   90.00
_cell.angle_gamma   90.00
#
_symmetry.space_group_name_H-M   'P 1'
#
loop_
_entity.id
_entity.type
_entity.pdbx_description
1 polymer ?
#
loop_
_entity_poly.entity_id
_entity_poly.type
_entity_poly.pdbx_seq_one_letter_code
_entity_poly.pdbx_strand_id
1 'polypeptide(L)'
;MYPNDRLVPTVKLNYSAANGFQATKREGLFIKGPIPMSWLSSAAKLPGKGFHVALALFWLAGMKPQGKVKMTRQAQNLFNVSDDAYRDALPRLEEAGLIKVWRAPGQRAQVEIAHHITQATEPGP
;
A
#
# COMPACT_ATOMS: atom_id res chain seq x y z
N MET A 1 28.25 30.57 3.94
CA MET A 1 28.32 29.13 3.60
C MET A 1 27.31 28.44 4.50
N TYR A 2 26.18 27.99 3.95
CA TYR A 2 25.06 27.51 4.78
C TYR A 2 25.43 26.19 5.47
N PRO A 3 25.32 26.06 6.81
CA PRO A 3 25.97 24.95 7.54
C PRO A 3 25.19 23.63 7.55
N ASN A 4 23.99 23.51 6.96
CA ASN A 4 23.23 22.26 7.06
C ASN A 4 22.07 22.16 6.04
N ASP A 5 22.38 21.80 4.79
CA ASP A 5 21.37 21.60 3.73
C ASP A 5 20.56 20.30 3.90
N ARG A 6 20.90 19.48 4.90
CA ARG A 6 20.32 18.14 5.13
C ARG A 6 18.85 18.16 5.56
N LEU A 7 18.39 19.26 6.14
CA LEU A 7 17.01 19.45 6.61
C LEU A 7 16.12 20.19 5.60
N VAL A 8 16.69 20.61 4.47
CA VAL A 8 15.92 21.29 3.43
C VAL A 8 15.16 20.23 2.61
N PRO A 9 13.82 20.26 2.59
CA PRO A 9 13.04 19.32 1.80
C PRO A 9 13.35 19.52 0.32
N THR A 10 14.11 18.58 -0.25
CA THR A 10 14.54 18.62 -1.65
C THR A 10 13.60 17.80 -2.52
N VAL A 11 13.04 18.41 -3.56
CA VAL A 11 12.19 17.74 -4.55
C VAL A 11 12.98 17.61 -5.86
N LYS A 12 13.06 16.40 -6.42
CA LYS A 12 13.66 16.20 -7.74
C LYS A 12 12.75 16.82 -8.81
N LEU A 13 13.28 17.77 -9.57
CA LEU A 13 12.61 18.40 -10.72
C LEU A 13 13.33 17.98 -12.01
N ASN A 14 12.55 17.74 -13.06
CA ASN A 14 13.08 17.57 -14.41
C ASN A 14 13.14 18.94 -15.08
N TYR A 15 14.27 19.27 -15.69
CA TYR A 15 14.40 20.48 -16.50
C TYR A 15 13.98 20.23 -17.94
N SER A 16 13.08 21.05 -18.48
CA SER A 16 12.74 21.10 -19.90
C SER A 16 13.03 22.49 -20.45
N ALA A 17 13.76 22.58 -21.57
CA ALA A 17 14.14 23.86 -22.17
C ALA A 17 12.94 24.73 -22.60
N ALA A 18 11.78 24.11 -22.86
CA ALA A 18 10.55 24.82 -23.23
C ALA A 18 9.76 25.34 -22.02
N ASN A 19 9.79 24.62 -20.89
CA ASN A 19 8.86 24.86 -19.77
C ASN A 19 9.55 25.02 -18.39
N GLY A 20 10.88 25.07 -18.34
CA GLY A 20 11.67 25.20 -17.10
C GLY A 20 11.71 23.93 -16.25
N PHE A 21 11.94 24.09 -14.94
CA PHE A 21 11.92 22.98 -13.97
C PHE A 21 10.48 22.55 -13.69
N GLN A 22 10.15 21.31 -14.03
CA GLN A 22 8.86 20.71 -13.75
C GLN A 22 9.02 19.56 -12.76
N ALA A 23 8.11 19.49 -11.79
CA ALA A 23 7.98 18.30 -10.97
C ALA A 23 7.68 17.12 -11.89
N THR A 24 8.46 16.05 -11.80
CA THR A 24 8.21 14.84 -12.59
C THR A 24 6.83 14.32 -12.22
N LYS A 25 5.85 14.50 -13.10
CA LYS A 25 4.57 13.81 -12.99
C LYS A 25 4.90 12.33 -13.07
N ARG A 26 4.63 11.59 -11.99
CA ARG A 26 4.82 10.13 -12.01
C ARG A 26 3.85 9.56 -13.04
N GLU A 27 4.37 9.08 -14.14
CA GLU A 27 3.59 8.40 -15.16
C GLU A 27 3.33 6.97 -14.69
N GLY A 28 2.05 6.59 -14.57
CA GLY A 28 1.62 5.26 -14.16
C GLY A 28 0.98 5.15 -12.77
N LEU A 29 0.40 3.99 -12.52
CA LEU A 29 -0.19 3.65 -11.22
C LEU A 29 0.91 3.37 -10.21
N PHE A 30 0.78 3.95 -9.02
CA PHE A 30 1.72 3.75 -7.92
C PHE A 30 0.98 3.38 -6.63
N ILE A 31 1.71 2.75 -5.71
CA ILE A 31 1.24 2.49 -4.35
C ILE A 31 1.60 3.70 -3.48
N LYS A 32 0.61 4.22 -2.75
CA LYS A 32 0.77 5.40 -1.90
C LYS A 32 1.33 5.01 -0.53
N GLY A 33 2.32 5.79 -0.07
CA GLY A 33 2.78 5.81 1.30
C GLY A 33 3.74 4.69 1.70
N PRO A 34 4.44 4.84 2.84
CA PRO A 34 5.48 3.93 3.30
C PRO A 34 4.90 2.52 3.42
N ILE A 35 5.57 1.55 2.80
CA ILE A 35 5.17 0.14 2.87
C ILE A 35 6.04 -0.51 3.96
N PRO A 36 5.48 -0.89 5.13
CA PRO A 36 6.24 -1.53 6.19
C PRO A 36 6.79 -2.84 5.66
N MET A 37 8.11 -2.98 5.68
CA MET A 37 8.77 -4.20 5.22
C MET A 37 8.38 -5.41 6.07
N SER A 38 8.09 -5.22 7.35
CA SER A 38 7.55 -6.26 8.24
C SER A 38 6.20 -6.79 7.75
N TRP A 39 5.27 -5.89 7.42
CA TRP A 39 3.96 -6.23 6.87
C TRP A 39 4.09 -6.93 5.51
N LEU A 40 4.94 -6.40 4.63
CA LEU A 40 5.18 -6.96 3.30
C LEU A 40 5.79 -8.37 3.38
N SER A 41 6.76 -8.57 4.28
CA SER A 41 7.40 -9.88 4.51
C SER A 41 6.39 -10.91 5.02
N SER A 42 5.53 -10.52 5.97
CA SER A 42 4.46 -11.39 6.47
C SER A 42 3.45 -11.73 5.38
N ALA A 43 3.08 -10.78 4.52
CA ALA A 43 2.21 -11.05 3.37
C ALA A 43 2.85 -11.98 2.34
N ALA A 44 4.18 -11.88 2.15
CA ALA A 44 4.93 -12.70 1.21
C ALA A 44 5.07 -14.16 1.64
N LYS A 45 4.94 -14.46 2.94
CA LYS A 45 4.92 -15.83 3.46
C LYS A 45 3.63 -16.58 3.13
N LEU A 46 2.58 -15.88 2.71
CA LEU A 46 1.29 -16.50 2.42
C LEU A 46 1.32 -17.28 1.10
N PRO A 47 0.77 -18.51 1.07
CA PRO A 47 0.75 -19.31 -0.13
C PRO A 47 -0.23 -18.77 -1.19
N GLY A 48 0.03 -19.11 -2.45
CA GLY A 48 -0.83 -18.77 -3.59
C GLY A 48 -0.75 -17.29 -3.98
N LYS A 49 -1.90 -16.64 -4.15
CA LYS A 49 -2.00 -15.21 -4.49
C LYS A 49 -2.23 -14.30 -3.28
N GLY A 50 -1.95 -14.80 -2.05
CA GLY A 50 -2.11 -14.03 -0.82
C GLY A 50 -1.38 -12.69 -0.85
N PHE A 51 -0.12 -12.70 -1.31
CA PHE A 51 0.68 -11.49 -1.50
C PHE A 51 0.07 -10.49 -2.50
N HIS A 52 -0.49 -10.99 -3.61
CA HIS A 52 -1.10 -10.13 -4.64
C HIS A 52 -2.38 -9.47 -4.10
N VAL A 53 -3.18 -10.22 -3.36
CA VAL A 53 -4.39 -9.71 -2.68
C VAL A 53 -4.00 -8.65 -1.64
N ALA A 54 -2.95 -8.89 -0.86
CA ALA A 54 -2.43 -7.92 0.10
C ALA A 54 -2.05 -6.61 -0.58
N LEU A 55 -1.29 -6.67 -1.68
CA LEU A 55 -0.89 -5.49 -2.46
C LEU A 55 -2.09 -4.75 -3.07
N ALA A 56 -3.06 -5.49 -3.60
CA ALA A 56 -4.29 -4.91 -4.16
C ALA A 56 -5.09 -4.13 -3.10
N LEU A 57 -5.24 -4.72 -1.91
CA LEU A 57 -5.88 -4.05 -0.78
C LEU A 57 -5.07 -2.83 -0.33
N PHE A 58 -3.74 -2.93 -0.28
CA PHE A 58 -2.85 -1.84 0.10
C PHE A 58 -2.93 -0.66 -0.86
N TRP A 59 -2.94 -0.94 -2.16
CA TRP A 59 -3.13 0.07 -3.19
C TRP A 59 -4.45 0.83 -3.02
N LEU A 60 -5.53 0.10 -2.76
CA LEU A 60 -6.85 0.71 -2.51
C LEU A 60 -6.92 1.46 -1.17
N ALA A 61 -6.26 0.98 -0.12
CA ALA A 61 -6.14 1.67 1.17
C ALA A 61 -5.34 2.98 1.04
N GLY A 62 -4.34 3.01 0.16
CA GLY A 62 -3.64 4.25 -0.20
C GLY A 62 -4.56 5.32 -0.77
N MET A 63 -5.63 4.94 -1.47
CA MET A 63 -6.64 5.88 -1.97
C MET A 63 -7.60 6.36 -0.89
N LYS A 64 -7.83 5.55 0.16
CA LYS A 64 -8.76 5.84 1.28
C LYS A 64 -8.05 5.63 2.62
N PRO A 65 -7.24 6.59 3.08
CA PRO A 65 -6.40 6.42 4.27
C PRO A 65 -7.16 6.25 5.59
N GLN A 66 -8.43 6.66 5.67
CA GLN A 66 -9.27 6.53 6.87
C GLN A 66 -10.58 5.81 6.55
N GLY A 67 -10.50 4.61 5.97
CA GLY A 67 -11.72 3.90 5.62
C GLY A 67 -11.55 2.42 5.41
N LYS A 68 -12.68 1.73 5.59
CA LYS A 68 -12.85 0.35 5.15
C LYS A 68 -12.91 0.32 3.63
N VAL A 69 -12.12 -0.54 3.03
CA VAL A 69 -11.95 -0.66 1.60
C VAL A 69 -12.64 -1.92 1.12
N LYS A 70 -13.33 -1.84 -0.02
CA LYS A 70 -13.88 -3.01 -0.70
C LYS A 70 -12.97 -3.38 -1.85
N MET A 71 -12.74 -4.68 -2.05
CA MET A 71 -12.03 -5.15 -3.24
C MET A 71 -12.84 -4.82 -4.49
N THR A 72 -12.24 -4.05 -5.40
CA THR A 72 -12.83 -3.68 -6.70
C THR A 72 -12.36 -4.63 -7.80
N ARG A 73 -13.15 -4.80 -8.87
CA ARG A 73 -12.73 -5.59 -10.04
C ARG A 73 -11.48 -5.01 -10.72
N GLN A 74 -11.34 -3.68 -10.71
CA GLN A 74 -10.15 -3.01 -11.25
C GLN A 74 -8.88 -3.44 -10.49
N ALA A 75 -8.93 -3.49 -9.17
CA ALA A 75 -7.78 -3.94 -8.37
C ALA A 75 -7.50 -5.44 -8.60
N GLN A 76 -8.53 -6.28 -8.68
CA GLN A 76 -8.35 -7.70 -9.00
C GLN A 76 -7.65 -7.90 -10.34
N ASN A 77 -8.08 -7.19 -11.39
CA ASN A 77 -7.48 -7.29 -12.72
C ASN A 77 -6.05 -6.74 -12.73
N LEU A 78 -5.81 -5.61 -12.06
CA LEU A 78 -4.48 -4.99 -11.99
C LEU A 78 -3.44 -5.90 -11.33
N PHE A 79 -3.85 -6.63 -10.29
CA PHE A 79 -2.97 -7.55 -9.55
C PHE A 79 -3.14 -9.02 -9.96
N ASN A 80 -3.86 -9.30 -11.05
CA ASN A 80 -4.14 -10.63 -11.57
C ASN A 80 -4.63 -11.63 -10.51
N VAL A 81 -5.65 -11.21 -9.76
CA VAL A 81 -6.29 -11.97 -8.68
C VAL A 81 -7.66 -12.44 -9.15
N SER A 82 -7.89 -13.75 -9.15
CA SER A 82 -9.22 -14.32 -9.38
C SER A 82 -10.12 -14.19 -8.13
N ASP A 83 -11.43 -14.29 -8.31
CA ASP A 83 -12.37 -14.26 -7.19
C ASP A 83 -12.14 -15.43 -6.21
N ASP A 84 -11.74 -16.61 -6.70
CA ASP A 84 -11.39 -17.76 -5.85
C ASP A 84 -10.12 -17.48 -5.04
N ALA A 85 -9.08 -16.95 -5.69
CA ALA A 85 -7.85 -16.56 -5.02
C ALA A 85 -8.08 -15.47 -3.97
N TYR A 86 -9.00 -14.53 -4.23
CA TYR A 86 -9.41 -13.52 -3.26
C TYR A 86 -10.11 -14.16 -2.05
N ARG A 87 -11.06 -15.07 -2.28
CA ARG A 87 -11.80 -15.77 -1.21
C ARG A 87 -10.88 -16.62 -0.34
N ASP A 88 -9.89 -17.28 -0.92
CA ASP A 88 -8.91 -18.10 -0.21
C ASP A 88 -7.87 -17.28 0.55
N ALA A 89 -7.43 -16.15 -0.02
CA ALA A 89 -6.42 -15.29 0.59
C ALA A 89 -6.97 -14.47 1.77
N LEU A 90 -8.24 -14.06 1.70
CA LEU A 90 -8.87 -13.20 2.70
C LEU A 90 -8.80 -13.76 4.14
N PRO A 91 -9.19 -15.02 4.43
CA PRO A 91 -9.05 -15.59 5.77
C PRO A 91 -7.58 -15.74 6.18
N ARG A 92 -6.67 -16.10 5.26
CA ARG A 92 -5.24 -16.25 5.59
C ARG A 92 -4.58 -14.93 5.97
N LEU A 93 -4.97 -13.84 5.30
CA LEU A 93 -4.50 -12.50 5.61
C LEU A 93 -5.02 -12.01 6.97
N GLU A 94 -6.26 -12.38 7.30
CA GLU A 94 -6.90 -12.10 8.58
C GLU A 94 -6.23 -12.89 9.71
N GLU A 95 -5.97 -14.19 9.52
CA GLU A 95 -5.23 -15.05 10.45
C GLU A 95 -3.78 -14.58 10.68
N ALA A 96 -3.13 -14.06 9.64
CA ALA A 96 -1.80 -13.46 9.75
C ALA A 96 -1.80 -12.08 10.45
N GLY A 97 -2.98 -11.57 10.84
CA GLY A 97 -3.12 -10.26 11.51
C GLY A 97 -2.78 -9.06 10.62
N LEU A 98 -2.73 -9.25 9.30
CA LEU A 98 -2.34 -8.21 8.34
C LEU A 98 -3.51 -7.29 7.97
N ILE A 99 -4.73 -7.81 8.06
CA ILE A 99 -5.96 -7.10 7.74
C ILE A 99 -7.06 -7.43 8.76
N LYS A 100 -8.02 -6.52 8.89
CA LYS A 100 -9.30 -6.77 9.58
C LYS A 100 -10.40 -6.83 8.54
N VAL A 101 -11.26 -7.85 8.62
CA VAL A 101 -12.32 -8.08 7.63
C VAL A 101 -13.69 -8.00 8.30
N TRP A 102 -14.58 -7.19 7.73
CA TRP A 102 -16.00 -7.17 8.08
C TRP A 102 -16.80 -7.78 6.94
N ARG A 103 -17.53 -8.86 7.26
CA ARG A 103 -18.40 -9.57 6.33
C ARG A 103 -19.85 -9.29 6.71
N ALA A 104 -20.65 -8.88 5.74
CA ALA A 104 -22.09 -8.72 5.89
C ALA A 104 -22.80 -9.64 4.88
N PRO A 105 -23.94 -10.27 5.23
CA PRO A 105 -24.66 -11.15 4.32
C PRO A 105 -24.99 -10.44 2.99
N GLY A 106 -24.70 -11.11 1.86
CA GLY A 106 -24.98 -10.58 0.51
C GLY A 106 -24.10 -9.40 0.06
N GLN A 107 -23.09 -8.99 0.83
CA GLN A 107 -22.23 -7.86 0.52
C GLN A 107 -20.77 -8.27 0.36
N ARG A 108 -20.04 -7.54 -0.49
CA ARG A 108 -18.57 -7.69 -0.58
C ARG A 108 -17.94 -7.30 0.76
N ALA A 109 -17.00 -8.13 1.20
CA ALA A 109 -16.26 -7.90 2.44
C ALA A 109 -15.57 -6.53 2.42
N GLN A 110 -15.64 -5.86 3.57
CA GLN A 110 -14.97 -4.61 3.83
C GLN A 110 -13.69 -4.92 4.60
N VAL A 111 -12.57 -4.34 4.18
CA VAL A 111 -11.24 -4.66 4.70
C VAL A 111 -10.55 -3.38 5.18
N GLU A 112 -9.88 -3.47 6.31
CA GLU A 112 -8.98 -2.44 6.84
C GLU A 112 -7.60 -3.05 7.00
N ILE A 113 -6.56 -2.29 6.66
CA ILE A 113 -5.18 -2.76 6.78
C ILE A 113 -4.67 -2.46 8.18
N ALA A 114 -4.18 -3.50 8.86
CA ALA A 114 -3.51 -3.34 10.14
C ALA A 114 -2.09 -2.85 9.90
N HIS A 115 -1.92 -1.52 9.84
CA HIS A 115 -0.64 -0.90 9.59
C HIS A 115 0.03 -0.51 10.92
N HIS A 116 1.02 -1.29 11.38
CA HIS A 116 1.97 -0.79 12.37
C HIS A 116 3.12 -0.13 11.62
N ILE A 117 3.13 1.20 11.55
CA ILE A 117 4.40 1.90 11.39
C ILE A 117 4.92 1.97 12.81
N THR A 118 5.71 0.98 13.23
CA THR A 118 6.60 1.23 14.37
C THR A 118 7.54 2.31 13.87
N GLN A 119 7.23 3.56 14.21
CA GLN A 119 8.20 4.63 14.04
C GLN A 119 9.42 4.17 14.83
N ALA A 120 10.55 4.04 14.15
CA ALA A 120 11.82 3.88 14.81
C ALA A 120 12.02 5.15 15.64
N THR A 121 11.60 5.11 16.90
CA THR A 121 12.22 5.89 17.94
C THR A 121 13.63 5.34 18.04
N GLU A 122 14.57 5.94 17.30
CA GLU A 122 15.98 5.76 17.58
C GLU A 122 16.23 6.26 19.01
N PRO A 123 16.75 5.42 19.93
CA PRO A 123 17.31 5.94 21.17
C PRO A 123 18.53 6.78 20.79
N GLY A 124 18.47 8.08 21.09
CA GLY A 124 19.56 9.01 20.78
C GLY A 124 20.87 8.60 21.47
N PRO A 125 22.03 8.91 20.85
CA PRO A 125 23.31 8.88 21.54
C PRO A 125 23.41 9.98 22.60
#